data_AF-A0A662QZ70-F1
#
_entry.id   AF-A0A662QZ70-F1
#
_cell.length_a   1.000
_cell.length_b   1.000
_cell.length_c   1.000
_cell.angle_alpha   90.00
_cell.angle_beta   90.00
_cell.angle_gamma   90.00
#
_symmetry.space_group_name_H-M   'P 1'
#
loop_
_entity.id
_entity.type
_entity.pdbx_description
1 polymer ?
#
loop_
_entity_poly.entity_id
_entity_poly.type
_entity_poly.pdbx_seq_one_letter_code
_entity_poly.pdbx_strand_id
1 'polypeptide(L)'
;MIVEGVVLRIGEPNSNGWLIPEEEAGRVIESLPSTPLTLSSKEHTNERVVGTVVDAWRDGDNVVARAEVNDPDVRDMMLMGELPRGWSLNARGHISNSVARDIEIDSLTIVRNPAYKEAEFRMVENREEIGDKNENKTETENEKKKDFEIEIESYGLTVGYYDRESGKWIA
;
A
#
# COMPACT_ATOMS: atom_id res chain seq x y z
N MET A 1 -5.67 3.31 13.63
CA MET A 1 -4.58 2.30 13.44
C MET A 1 -3.73 2.80 12.29
N ILE A 2 -2.42 2.69 12.36
CA ILE A 2 -1.56 3.13 11.27
C ILE A 2 -1.05 1.92 10.48
N VAL A 3 -1.02 2.08 9.16
CA VAL A 3 -0.45 1.14 8.20
C VAL A 3 0.56 1.86 7.33
N GLU A 4 1.65 1.19 6.97
CA GLU A 4 2.76 1.78 6.24
C GLU A 4 3.34 0.76 5.26
N GLY A 5 3.68 1.19 4.05
CA GLY A 5 4.10 0.26 3.02
C GLY A 5 4.53 0.91 1.71
N VAL A 6 5.18 0.11 0.87
CA VAL A 6 5.47 0.49 -0.50
C VAL A 6 4.15 0.57 -1.26
N VAL A 7 4.03 1.58 -2.11
CA VAL A 7 2.83 1.84 -2.93
C VAL A 7 3.11 1.52 -4.39
N LEU A 8 4.28 1.91 -4.88
CA LEU A 8 4.72 1.72 -6.26
C LEU A 8 6.24 1.79 -6.37
N ARG A 9 6.75 1.43 -7.55
CA ARG A 9 8.15 1.58 -7.94
C ARG A 9 8.27 2.53 -9.13
N ILE A 10 9.17 3.49 -9.02
CA ILE A 10 9.49 4.44 -10.07
C ILE A 10 10.43 3.77 -11.09
N GLY A 11 10.21 4.05 -12.38
CA GLY A 11 11.03 3.54 -13.47
C GLY A 11 10.81 2.07 -13.81
N GLU A 12 9.95 1.36 -13.08
CA GLU A 12 9.66 -0.07 -13.32
C GLU A 12 8.24 -0.28 -13.85
N PRO A 13 8.06 -1.09 -14.90
CA PRO A 13 6.73 -1.49 -15.35
C PRO A 13 5.99 -2.30 -14.30
N ASN A 14 4.75 -1.92 -14.01
CA ASN A 14 3.86 -2.74 -13.18
C ASN A 14 3.25 -3.91 -13.96
N SER A 15 2.44 -4.71 -13.29
CA SER A 15 1.75 -5.87 -13.88
C SER A 15 0.78 -5.50 -15.01
N ASN A 16 0.44 -4.22 -15.18
CA ASN A 16 -0.38 -3.71 -16.27
C ASN A 16 0.45 -3.25 -17.50
N GLY A 17 1.78 -3.38 -17.45
CA GLY A 17 2.66 -3.13 -18.60
C GLY A 17 3.03 -1.66 -18.84
N TRP A 18 2.88 -0.80 -17.83
CA TRP A 18 3.29 0.59 -17.88
C TRP A 18 4.07 0.98 -16.62
N LEU A 19 4.94 1.99 -16.75
CA LEU A 19 5.78 2.52 -15.68
C LEU A 19 5.45 3.98 -15.37
N ILE A 20 5.83 4.42 -14.17
CA ILE A 20 5.86 5.85 -13.79
C ILE A 20 7.31 6.30 -13.93
N PRO A 21 7.62 7.28 -14.79
CA PRO A 21 8.97 7.71 -15.02
C PRO A 21 9.46 8.61 -13.85
N GLU A 22 10.77 8.77 -13.76
CA GLU A 22 11.43 9.51 -12.67
C GLU A 22 10.89 10.94 -12.51
N GLU A 23 10.63 11.62 -13.63
CA GLU A 23 10.10 12.98 -13.64
C GLU A 23 8.70 13.13 -13.01
N GLU A 24 7.93 12.05 -12.88
CA GLU A 24 6.59 12.06 -12.27
C GLU A 24 6.62 11.73 -10.76
N ALA A 25 7.77 11.29 -10.22
CA ALA A 25 7.86 10.82 -8.84
C ALA A 25 7.40 11.87 -7.82
N GLY A 26 7.82 13.13 -8.00
CA GLY A 26 7.43 14.23 -7.11
C GLY A 26 5.91 14.46 -7.10
N ARG A 27 5.29 14.52 -8.28
CA ARG A 27 3.83 14.72 -8.42
C ARG A 27 3.05 13.59 -7.76
N VAL A 28 3.49 12.34 -7.94
CA VAL A 28 2.84 11.19 -7.31
C VAL A 28 2.92 11.28 -5.79
N ILE A 29 4.10 11.57 -5.24
CA ILE A 29 4.29 11.71 -3.79
C ILE A 29 3.44 12.84 -3.23
N GLU A 30 3.42 14.00 -3.89
CA GLU A 30 2.65 15.18 -3.45
C GLU A 30 1.14 14.97 -3.51
N SER A 31 0.65 14.12 -4.41
CA SER A 31 -0.78 13.83 -4.55
C SER A 31 -1.30 12.74 -3.61
N LEU A 32 -0.43 11.99 -2.93
CA LEU A 32 -0.84 10.91 -2.04
C LEU A 32 -1.45 11.38 -0.70
N PRO A 33 -0.86 12.35 0.04
CA PRO A 33 -1.43 12.80 1.30
C PRO A 33 -2.86 13.29 1.17
N SER A 34 -3.69 13.00 2.17
CA SER A 34 -5.14 13.30 2.20
C SER A 34 -6.01 12.50 1.22
N THR A 35 -5.43 11.58 0.44
CA THR A 35 -6.25 10.68 -0.40
C THR A 35 -6.99 9.64 0.45
N PRO A 36 -8.21 9.25 0.07
CA PRO A 36 -8.94 8.19 0.75
C PRO A 36 -8.21 6.85 0.69
N LEU A 37 -8.10 6.18 1.85
CA LEU A 37 -7.82 4.75 1.89
C LEU A 37 -9.16 4.02 1.75
N THR A 38 -9.28 3.17 0.73
CA THR A 38 -10.51 2.43 0.45
C THR A 38 -10.30 0.92 0.58
N LEU A 39 -11.39 0.20 0.77
CA LEU A 39 -11.45 -1.25 0.70
C LEU A 39 -12.41 -1.64 -0.42
N SER A 40 -11.93 -2.47 -1.33
CA SER A 40 -12.75 -3.02 -2.41
C SER A 40 -13.36 -4.35 -2.01
N SER A 41 -14.65 -4.54 -2.28
CA SER A 41 -15.22 -5.88 -2.33
C SER A 41 -14.68 -6.63 -3.56
N LYS A 42 -14.77 -7.97 -3.56
CA LYS A 42 -14.19 -8.88 -4.58
C LYS A 42 -14.48 -8.55 -6.06
N GLU A 43 -15.31 -7.56 -6.36
CA GLU A 43 -15.73 -7.21 -7.72
C GLU A 43 -15.43 -5.75 -8.14
N HIS A 44 -14.63 -4.98 -7.39
CA HIS A 44 -14.29 -3.59 -7.75
C HIS A 44 -15.49 -2.63 -7.94
N THR A 45 -16.70 -3.05 -7.58
CA THR A 45 -17.95 -2.30 -7.83
C THR A 45 -18.38 -1.42 -6.67
N ASN A 46 -17.90 -1.69 -5.45
CA ASN A 46 -18.23 -0.91 -4.25
C ASN A 46 -16.95 -0.66 -3.44
N GLU A 47 -16.29 0.47 -3.70
CA GLU A 47 -15.21 0.96 -2.84
C GLU A 47 -15.81 1.67 -1.63
N ARG A 48 -15.50 1.18 -0.43
CA ARG A 48 -15.83 1.86 0.84
C ARG A 48 -14.59 2.60 1.32
N VAL A 49 -14.74 3.87 1.71
CA VAL A 49 -13.68 4.61 2.40
C VAL A 49 -13.54 4.07 3.82
N VAL A 50 -12.32 3.69 4.20
CA VAL A 50 -12.00 3.04 5.48
C VAL A 50 -10.93 3.81 6.27
N GLY A 51 -10.35 4.84 5.67
CA GLY A 51 -9.25 5.59 6.23
C GLY A 51 -8.76 6.69 5.29
N THR A 52 -7.58 7.21 5.59
CA THR A 52 -6.95 8.31 4.83
C THR A 52 -5.45 8.14 4.82
N VAL A 53 -4.81 8.44 3.70
CA VAL A 53 -3.34 8.54 3.60
C VAL A 53 -2.89 9.81 4.34
N VAL A 54 -1.98 9.64 5.30
CA VAL A 54 -1.51 10.74 6.17
C VAL A 54 -0.13 11.26 5.77
N ASP A 55 0.69 10.44 5.12
CA ASP A 55 2.02 10.84 4.68
C ASP A 55 2.51 9.97 3.50
N ALA A 56 3.41 10.49 2.69
CA ALA A 56 4.06 9.76 1.61
C ALA A 56 5.47 10.32 1.35
N TRP A 57 6.42 9.43 1.09
CA TRP A 57 7.80 9.80 0.83
C TRP A 57 8.46 8.83 -0.14
N ARG A 58 9.65 9.24 -0.59
CA ARG A 58 10.51 8.42 -1.43
C ARG A 58 11.50 7.62 -0.60
N ASP A 59 11.68 6.35 -0.94
CA ASP A 59 12.74 5.49 -0.41
C ASP A 59 13.43 4.76 -1.57
N GLY A 60 14.54 5.32 -2.05
CA GLY A 60 15.20 4.86 -3.27
C GLY A 60 14.27 5.00 -4.49
N ASP A 61 14.01 3.88 -5.16
CA ASP A 61 13.07 3.81 -6.29
C ASP A 61 11.62 3.54 -5.85
N ASN A 62 11.38 3.38 -4.56
CA ASN A 62 10.05 3.14 -4.01
C ASN A 62 9.38 4.46 -3.64
N VAL A 63 8.07 4.51 -3.87
CA VAL A 63 7.20 5.45 -3.16
C VAL A 63 6.54 4.68 -2.02
N VAL A 64 6.68 5.21 -0.82
CA VAL A 64 6.16 4.64 0.42
C VAL A 64 5.06 5.58 0.92
N ALA A 65 3.99 5.01 1.46
CA ALA A 65 2.95 5.79 2.11
C ALA A 65 2.60 5.25 3.49
N ARG A 66 2.09 6.16 4.31
CA ARG A 66 1.49 5.88 5.61
C ARG A 66 0.03 6.29 5.56
N ALA A 67 -0.85 5.41 6.02
CA ALA A 67 -2.29 5.67 6.09
C ALA A 67 -2.84 5.35 7.48
N GLU A 68 -3.86 6.10 7.87
CA GLU A 68 -4.65 5.82 9.05
C GLU A 68 -5.91 5.04 8.65
N VAL A 69 -6.09 3.88 9.27
CA VAL A 69 -7.33 3.09 9.20
C VAL A 69 -8.23 3.53 10.35
N ASN A 70 -9.38 4.11 9.99
CA ASN A 70 -10.36 4.69 10.91
C ASN A 70 -11.58 3.79 11.13
N ASP A 71 -11.82 2.87 10.20
CA ASP A 71 -12.95 1.96 10.24
C ASP A 71 -12.74 0.83 11.27
N PRO A 72 -13.58 0.71 12.31
CA PRO A 72 -13.43 -0.30 13.37
C PRO A 72 -13.46 -1.73 12.84
N ASP A 73 -14.40 -2.05 11.96
CA ASP A 73 -14.56 -3.41 11.45
C ASP A 73 -13.32 -3.83 10.65
N VAL A 74 -12.80 -2.91 9.83
CA VAL A 74 -11.59 -3.14 9.03
C VAL A 74 -10.37 -3.32 9.91
N ARG A 75 -10.23 -2.52 10.98
CA ARG A 75 -9.13 -2.69 11.95
C ARG A 75 -9.17 -4.07 12.59
N ASP A 76 -10.34 -4.51 13.03
CA ASP A 76 -10.52 -5.82 13.64
C ASP A 76 -10.17 -6.95 12.66
N MET A 77 -10.64 -6.87 11.41
CA MET A 77 -10.29 -7.83 10.35
C MET A 77 -8.78 -7.84 10.03
N MET A 78 -8.11 -6.68 10.03
CA MET A 78 -6.65 -6.59 9.86
C MET A 78 -5.91 -7.30 11.00
N LEU A 79 -6.33 -7.10 12.25
CA LEU A 79 -5.74 -7.75 13.42
C LEU A 79 -5.96 -9.26 13.41
N MET A 80 -7.11 -9.72 12.92
CA MET A 80 -7.42 -11.14 12.76
C MET A 80 -6.75 -11.78 11.53
N GLY A 81 -6.10 -10.98 10.66
CA GLY A 81 -5.44 -11.47 9.45
C GLY A 81 -6.39 -11.87 8.32
N GLU A 82 -7.62 -11.37 8.35
CA GLU A 82 -8.67 -11.71 7.37
C GLU A 82 -8.61 -10.86 6.09
N LEU A 83 -7.88 -9.73 6.13
CA LEU A 83 -7.67 -8.85 5.00
C LEU A 83 -6.33 -9.06 4.32
N PRO A 84 -6.25 -8.86 2.99
CA PRO A 84 -4.98 -8.86 2.28
C PRO A 84 -4.13 -7.65 2.70
N ARG A 85 -2.82 -7.76 2.46
CA ARG A 85 -1.83 -6.72 2.79
C ARG A 85 -1.29 -5.96 1.59
N GLY A 86 -1.94 -6.05 0.43
CA GLY A 86 -1.56 -5.31 -0.78
C GLY A 86 -2.31 -3.99 -0.92
N TRP A 87 -1.68 -2.99 -1.54
CA TRP A 87 -2.29 -1.73 -1.95
C TRP A 87 -2.24 -1.56 -3.47
N SER A 88 -3.29 -0.99 -4.04
CA SER A 88 -3.29 -0.53 -5.43
C SER A 88 -3.75 0.90 -5.50
N LEU A 89 -3.18 1.64 -6.44
CA LEU A 89 -3.57 3.01 -6.72
C LEU A 89 -4.76 3.04 -7.66
N ASN A 90 -5.71 3.91 -7.34
CA ASN A 90 -6.61 4.47 -8.33
C ASN A 90 -6.13 5.88 -8.67
N ALA A 91 -5.91 6.15 -9.95
CA ALA A 91 -5.27 7.37 -10.40
C ALA A 91 -5.82 7.83 -11.74
N ARG A 92 -5.77 9.15 -11.95
CA ARG A 92 -6.02 9.79 -13.26
C ARG A 92 -4.70 10.25 -13.85
N GLY A 93 -4.64 10.23 -15.18
CA GLY A 93 -3.48 10.67 -15.95
C GLY A 93 -3.50 10.12 -17.37
N HIS A 94 -2.35 10.17 -18.03
CA HIS A 94 -2.20 9.74 -19.42
C HIS A 94 -1.13 8.66 -19.55
N ILE A 95 -1.47 7.55 -20.23
CA ILE A 95 -0.51 6.50 -20.57
C ILE A 95 -0.23 6.57 -22.06
N SER A 96 1.05 6.71 -22.43
CA SER A 96 1.51 6.70 -23.81
C SER A 96 2.82 5.93 -23.91
N ASN A 97 2.91 4.99 -24.87
CA ASN A 97 4.09 4.13 -25.06
C ASN A 97 4.55 3.44 -23.75
N SER A 98 3.60 2.90 -22.97
CA SER A 98 3.85 2.28 -21.66
C SER A 98 4.46 3.21 -20.60
N VAL A 99 4.38 4.52 -20.77
CA VAL A 99 4.81 5.52 -19.80
C VAL A 99 3.60 6.32 -19.32
N ALA A 100 3.37 6.30 -18.02
CA ALA A 100 2.33 7.07 -17.34
C ALA A 100 2.83 8.47 -17.02
N ARG A 101 2.05 9.51 -17.32
CA ARG A 101 2.36 10.94 -17.07
C ARG A 101 1.16 11.70 -16.55
N ASP A 102 1.44 12.86 -15.94
CA ASP A 102 0.44 13.73 -15.33
C ASP A 102 -0.43 12.96 -14.33
N ILE A 103 0.21 12.14 -13.49
CA ILE A 103 -0.47 11.22 -12.59
C ILE A 103 -0.93 11.95 -11.34
N GLU A 104 -2.22 11.84 -11.04
CA GLU A 104 -2.84 12.30 -9.80
C GLU A 104 -3.55 11.11 -9.13
N ILE A 105 -3.23 10.86 -7.86
CA ILE A 105 -3.81 9.75 -7.10
C ILE A 105 -5.18 10.16 -6.56
N ASP A 106 -6.21 9.37 -6.87
CA ASP A 106 -7.57 9.59 -6.37
C ASP A 106 -7.83 8.79 -5.09
N SER A 107 -7.30 7.57 -4.98
CA SER A 107 -7.42 6.74 -3.79
C SER A 107 -6.35 5.65 -3.72
N LEU A 108 -6.16 5.13 -2.51
CA LEU A 108 -5.33 3.97 -2.23
C LEU A 108 -6.23 2.83 -1.76
N THR A 109 -6.30 1.75 -2.53
CA THR A 109 -7.26 0.66 -2.29
C THR A 109 -6.55 -0.56 -1.73
N ILE A 110 -7.06 -1.12 -0.62
CA ILE A 110 -6.62 -2.41 -0.08
C ILE A 110 -7.09 -3.53 -1.02
N VAL A 111 -6.14 -4.31 -1.55
CA VAL A 111 -6.38 -5.35 -2.54
C VAL A 111 -5.57 -6.61 -2.26
N ARG A 112 -6.02 -7.73 -2.82
CA ARG A 112 -5.28 -9.00 -2.78
C ARG A 112 -4.12 -9.05 -3.78
N ASN A 113 -4.33 -8.48 -4.97
CA ASN A 113 -3.38 -8.55 -6.08
C ASN A 113 -3.01 -7.11 -6.49
N PRO A 114 -1.98 -6.52 -5.88
CA PRO A 114 -1.54 -5.17 -6.23
C PRO A 114 -0.89 -5.13 -7.63
N ALA A 115 -0.93 -3.97 -8.28
CA ALA A 115 -0.34 -3.80 -9.62
C ALA A 115 1.21 -3.94 -9.57
N TYR A 116 1.83 -3.43 -8.51
CA TYR A 116 3.24 -3.66 -8.18
C TYR A 116 3.31 -4.78 -7.14
N LYS A 117 4.19 -5.77 -7.34
CA LYS A 117 4.24 -6.96 -6.47
C LYS A 117 4.70 -6.61 -5.05
N GLU A 118 5.54 -5.60 -4.94
CA GLU A 118 6.11 -5.11 -3.69
C GLU A 118 5.18 -4.12 -2.98
N ALA A 119 4.05 -3.74 -3.58
CA ALA A 119 3.12 -2.78 -3.01
C ALA A 119 2.28 -3.43 -1.89
N GLU A 120 2.94 -3.63 -0.76
CA GLU A 120 2.40 -4.21 0.45
C GLU A 120 2.61 -3.29 1.65
N PHE A 121 1.76 -3.45 2.65
CA PHE A 121 1.80 -2.70 3.90
C PHE A 121 1.90 -3.59 5.13
N ARG A 122 2.43 -3.00 6.19
CA ARG A 122 2.45 -3.55 7.54
C ARG A 122 1.68 -2.62 8.47
N MET A 123 1.11 -3.20 9.53
CA MET A 123 0.60 -2.43 10.66
C MET A 123 1.79 -1.85 11.42
N VAL A 124 1.70 -0.58 11.79
CA VAL A 124 2.71 0.09 12.62
C VAL A 124 2.06 0.61 13.89
N GLU A 125 2.79 0.56 15.00
CA GLU A 125 2.33 1.14 16.26
C GLU A 125 2.14 2.63 16.09
N ASN A 126 1.01 3.14 16.59
CA ASN A 126 0.78 4.57 16.68
C ASN A 126 1.68 5.10 17.80
N ARG A 127 2.89 5.52 17.48
CA ARG A 127 3.68 6.33 18.40
C ARG A 127 3.00 7.69 18.44
N GLU A 128 2.15 7.90 19.43
CA GLU A 128 1.85 9.27 19.84
C GLU A 128 3.18 10.00 20.01
N GLU A 129 3.38 11.11 19.32
CA GLU A 129 4.44 12.05 19.65
C GLU A 129 4.21 12.49 21.10
N ILE A 130 4.90 11.85 22.04
CA ILE A 130 5.12 12.42 23.35
C ILE A 130 5.99 13.65 23.08
N GLY A 131 5.34 14.80 22.91
CA GLY A 131 6.00 16.08 22.82
C GLY A 131 6.94 16.22 24.02
N ASP A 132 8.23 16.37 23.72
CA ASP A 132 9.31 16.55 24.67
C ASP A 132 8.98 17.69 25.66
N LYS A 133 8.51 17.30 26.84
CA LYS A 133 8.60 18.07 28.07
C LYS A 133 8.99 17.11 29.18
N ASN A 134 10.30 16.97 29.40
CA ASN A 134 10.94 17.37 30.64
C ASN A 134 12.38 16.82 30.72
N GLU A 135 13.30 17.77 30.82
CA GLU A 135 14.36 17.85 31.85
C GLU A 135 14.85 16.53 32.48
N ASN A 136 16.15 16.28 32.26
CA ASN A 136 17.10 15.62 33.17
C ASN A 136 16.50 14.77 34.30
N LYS A 137 16.63 13.44 34.16
CA LYS A 137 17.22 12.59 35.20
C LYS A 137 17.53 11.20 34.66
N THR A 138 18.81 10.85 34.77
CA THR A 138 19.36 9.49 34.81
C THR A 138 18.50 8.54 35.63
N GLU A 139 18.23 7.33 35.11
CA GLU A 139 18.59 6.07 35.77
C GLU A 139 18.35 4.84 34.88
N THR A 140 19.05 3.78 35.27
CA THR A 140 19.53 2.58 34.58
C THR A 140 18.51 1.45 34.35
N GLU A 141 18.92 0.54 33.45
CA GLU A 141 18.82 -0.94 33.53
C GLU A 141 17.80 -1.75 32.69
N ASN A 142 18.39 -2.60 31.83
CA ASN A 142 18.08 -4.01 31.48
C ASN A 142 16.65 -4.45 31.13
N GLU A 143 16.45 -5.01 29.92
CA GLU A 143 16.23 -6.46 29.73
C GLU A 143 16.08 -6.92 28.26
N LYS A 144 16.79 -8.03 27.95
CA LYS A 144 16.53 -9.14 27.02
C LYS A 144 15.97 -8.89 25.60
N LYS A 145 16.84 -9.09 24.60
CA LYS A 145 16.47 -9.51 23.24
C LYS A 145 16.00 -10.97 23.23
N LYS A 146 14.87 -11.26 22.57
CA LYS A 146 14.50 -12.61 22.11
C LYS A 146 14.49 -12.60 20.60
N ASP A 147 15.32 -13.46 20.01
CA ASP A 147 15.32 -13.77 18.58
C ASP A 147 14.11 -14.68 18.27
N PHE A 148 13.45 -14.45 17.14
CA PHE A 148 12.46 -15.36 16.58
C PHE A 148 12.78 -15.63 15.10
N GLU A 149 12.77 -16.91 14.77
CA GLU A 149 12.93 -17.48 13.43
C GLU A 149 11.52 -17.83 12.90
N ILE A 150 11.21 -17.49 11.64
CA ILE A 150 9.92 -17.79 11.00
C ILE A 150 10.18 -18.58 9.71
N GLU A 151 9.52 -19.73 9.59
CA GLU A 151 9.50 -20.59 8.41
C GLU A 151 8.22 -20.30 7.60
N ILE A 152 8.33 -20.13 6.27
CA ILE A 152 7.22 -19.81 5.37
C ILE A 152 7.04 -20.97 4.38
N GLU A 153 5.88 -21.64 4.43
CA GLU A 153 5.45 -22.58 3.38
C GLU A 153 4.60 -21.85 2.31
N SER A 154 5.03 -21.94 1.05
CA SER A 154 4.34 -21.37 -0.10
C SER A 154 3.42 -22.40 -0.77
N TYR A 155 2.12 -22.12 -0.86
CA TYR A 155 1.22 -22.81 -1.80
C TYR A 155 0.85 -21.88 -2.95
N GLY A 156 1.42 -22.13 -4.12
CA GLY A 156 1.13 -21.41 -5.37
C GLY A 156 -0.16 -21.89 -6.03
N LEU A 157 -0.81 -21.01 -6.79
CA LEU A 157 -1.83 -21.36 -7.80
C LEU A 157 -1.91 -20.29 -8.89
N THR A 158 -1.87 -20.75 -10.13
CA THR A 158 -1.80 -20.00 -11.40
C THR A 158 -3.13 -19.30 -11.73
N VAL A 159 -3.06 -18.09 -12.29
CA VAL A 159 -4.24 -17.31 -12.75
C VAL A 159 -4.34 -17.38 -14.28
N GLY A 160 -5.49 -17.81 -14.81
CA GLY A 160 -5.82 -17.76 -16.24
C GLY A 160 -6.61 -16.51 -16.62
N TYR A 161 -6.57 -16.13 -17.89
CA TYR A 161 -7.23 -14.93 -18.43
C TYR A 161 -8.55 -15.28 -19.12
N TYR A 162 -9.59 -14.45 -18.95
CA TYR A 162 -10.86 -14.58 -19.68
C TYR A 162 -10.90 -13.61 -20.85
N ASP A 163 -10.91 -14.14 -22.07
CA ASP A 163 -11.05 -13.33 -23.28
C ASP A 163 -12.54 -13.03 -23.53
N ARG A 164 -12.87 -11.74 -23.53
CA ARG A 164 -14.23 -11.23 -23.70
C ARG A 164 -14.70 -11.23 -25.14
N GLU A 165 -13.82 -11.27 -26.13
CA GLU A 165 -14.22 -11.37 -27.53
C GLU A 165 -14.63 -12.81 -27.89
N SER A 166 -13.89 -13.79 -27.39
CA SER A 166 -14.17 -15.21 -27.65
C SER A 166 -15.05 -15.90 -26.61
N GLY A 167 -15.24 -15.29 -25.43
CA GLY A 167 -16.06 -15.82 -24.34
C GLY A 167 -15.48 -17.06 -23.67
N LYS A 168 -14.15 -17.20 -23.64
CA LYS A 168 -13.46 -18.39 -23.10
C LYS A 168 -12.32 -18.02 -22.15
N TRP A 169 -12.06 -18.94 -21.22
CA TRP A 169 -10.88 -18.92 -20.38
C TRP A 169 -9.67 -19.46 -21.14
N ILE A 170 -8.60 -18.69 -21.13
CA ILE A 170 -7.30 -19.00 -21.71
C ILE A 170 -6.35 -19.20 -20.54
N ALA A 171 -5.84 -20.43 -20.41
CA ALA A 171 -4.85 -20.79 -19.39
C ALA A 171 -3.47 -20.25 -19.75
#